data_AF-A0A7C6FWK7-F1
#
_entry.id   AF-A0A7C6FWK7-F1
#
_cell.length_a   1.000
_cell.length_b   1.000
_cell.length_c   1.000
_cell.angle_alpha   90.00
_cell.angle_beta   90.00
_cell.angle_gamma   90.00
#
_symmetry.space_group_name_H-M   'P 1'
#
loop_
_entity.id
_entity.type
_entity.pdbx_description
1 polymer ?
#
loop_
_entity_poly.entity_id
_entity_poly.type
_entity_poly.pdbx_seq_one_letter_code
_entity_poly.pdbx_strand_id
1 'polypeptide(L)'
;EFPDVPKYEMRLVVPGVDKGVAAVSANVHGTHFTEGFSIKETHNHTLWTGCTGIGTTRWLFGFLAQKGFDEANWPTMVRDKMKIVKTPKVLTWP
;
A
#
# COMPACT_ATOMS: atom_id res chain seq x y z
N GLU A 1 1.36 15.27 22.18
CA GLU A 1 2.65 15.33 21.45
C GLU A 1 2.50 14.85 20.01
N PHE A 2 3.22 15.48 19.08
CA PHE A 2 3.18 15.15 17.65
C PHE A 2 4.60 14.93 17.12
N PRO A 3 4.79 14.02 16.14
CA PRO A 3 6.07 13.86 15.48
C PRO A 3 6.36 15.01 14.51
N ASP A 4 7.63 15.31 14.28
CA ASP A 4 8.06 16.32 13.28
C ASP A 4 7.62 15.93 11.86
N VAL A 5 7.60 14.63 11.57
CA VAL A 5 7.10 14.09 10.31
C VAL A 5 5.98 13.08 10.59
N PRO A 6 4.71 13.48 10.45
CA PRO A 6 3.57 12.63 10.78
C PRO A 6 3.29 11.55 9.75
N LYS A 7 3.82 11.68 8.52
CA LYS A 7 3.48 10.81 7.41
C LYS A 7 4.61 10.63 6.41
N TYR A 8 4.81 9.39 5.99
CA TYR A 8 5.57 9.02 4.82
C TYR A 8 4.69 8.28 3.81
N GLU A 9 4.99 8.45 2.53
CA GLU A 9 4.36 7.71 1.44
C GLU A 9 5.41 6.99 0.61
N MET A 10 5.19 5.70 0.34
CA MET A 10 5.95 4.97 -0.66
C MET A 10 5.20 5.04 -1.98
N ARG A 11 5.86 5.54 -3.02
CA ARG A 11 5.28 5.73 -4.34
C ARG A 11 5.92 4.78 -5.34
N LEU A 12 5.08 4.12 -6.14
CA LEU A 12 5.53 3.29 -7.25
C LEU A 12 5.71 4.18 -8.48
N VAL A 13 6.82 3.96 -9.19
CA VAL A 13 7.04 4.58 -10.50
C VAL A 13 6.03 4.01 -11.49
N VAL A 14 5.45 4.88 -12.30
CA VAL A 14 4.50 4.49 -13.36
C VAL A 14 4.99 5.15 -14.64
N PRO A 15 5.30 4.39 -15.71
CA PRO A 15 5.78 4.96 -16.95
C PRO A 15 4.83 6.04 -17.48
N GLY A 16 5.37 7.21 -17.84
CA GLY A 16 4.58 8.35 -18.32
C GLY A 16 3.92 9.19 -17.24
N VAL A 17 4.17 8.94 -15.94
CA VAL A 17 3.62 9.74 -14.83
C VAL A 17 4.72 10.19 -13.88
N ASP A 18 5.02 11.50 -13.88
CA ASP A 18 6.15 12.09 -13.15
C ASP A 18 6.17 11.81 -11.64
N LYS A 19 5.01 11.86 -10.98
CA LYS A 19 4.92 11.67 -9.52
C LYS A 19 4.69 10.22 -9.09
N GLY A 20 4.48 9.29 -10.03
CA GLY A 20 4.05 7.93 -9.72
C GLY A 20 2.78 7.86 -8.84
N VAL A 21 2.54 6.69 -8.24
CA VAL A 21 1.34 6.42 -7.44
C VAL A 21 1.71 5.99 -6.03
N ALA A 22 1.19 6.67 -5.00
CA ALA A 22 1.36 6.27 -3.61
C ALA A 22 0.68 4.93 -3.33
N ALA A 23 1.45 3.89 -3.04
CA ALA A 23 0.96 2.54 -2.79
C ALA A 23 1.03 2.13 -1.32
N VAL A 24 1.86 2.82 -0.53
CA VAL A 24 1.92 2.65 0.93
C VAL A 24 1.88 4.02 1.61
N SER A 25 1.17 4.10 2.73
CA SER A 25 1.29 5.21 3.68
C SER A 25 1.70 4.67 5.04
N ALA A 26 2.66 5.33 5.68
CA ALA A 26 3.05 5.06 7.06
C ALA A 26 2.86 6.35 7.86
N ASN A 27 2.04 6.30 8.89
CA ASN A 27 1.62 7.47 9.66
C ASN A 27 1.97 7.25 11.12
N VAL A 28 2.58 8.26 11.74
CA VAL A 28 2.77 8.33 13.19
C VAL A 28 1.84 9.43 13.68
N HIS A 29 0.88 9.07 14.51
CA HIS A 29 -0.18 9.98 14.94
C HIS A 29 0.16 10.72 16.24
N GLY A 30 1.28 10.35 16.88
CA GLY A 30 1.61 10.83 18.22
C GLY A 30 0.49 10.50 19.20
N THR A 31 0.11 11.48 20.02
CA THR A 31 -0.93 11.32 21.04
C THR A 31 -2.36 11.62 20.55
N HIS A 32 -2.55 11.98 19.27
CA HIS A 32 -3.85 12.44 18.76
C HIS A 32 -5.00 11.47 19.08
N PHE A 33 -4.79 10.17 18.80
CA PHE A 33 -5.80 9.15 19.07
C PHE A 33 -5.78 8.66 20.52
N THR A 34 -4.65 8.72 21.22
CA THR A 34 -4.60 8.25 22.61
C THR A 34 -5.30 9.24 23.54
N GLU A 35 -5.10 10.55 23.34
CA GLU A 35 -5.83 11.61 24.03
C GLU A 35 -7.30 11.65 23.61
N GLY A 36 -7.58 11.64 22.30
CA GLY A 36 -8.95 11.75 21.77
C GLY A 36 -9.87 10.61 22.22
N PHE A 37 -9.33 9.40 22.42
CA PHE A 37 -10.08 8.23 22.87
C PHE A 37 -9.83 7.87 24.34
N SER A 38 -9.16 8.72 25.11
CA SER A 38 -8.84 8.48 26.53
C SER A 38 -8.15 7.14 26.79
N ILE A 39 -7.26 6.73 25.91
CA ILE A 39 -6.46 5.51 26.03
C ILE A 39 -5.31 5.80 27.00
N LYS A 40 -5.23 5.03 28.09
CA LYS A 40 -4.28 5.24 29.18
C LYS A 40 -3.49 3.97 29.49
N GLU A 41 -2.33 4.16 30.08
CA GLU A 41 -1.44 3.11 30.59
C GLU A 41 -1.26 3.28 32.10
N THR A 42 -1.09 2.18 32.83
CA THR A 42 -1.11 2.13 34.31
C THR A 42 -0.01 2.95 34.97
N HIS A 43 1.16 3.05 34.36
CA HIS A 43 2.30 3.85 34.83
C HIS A 43 2.32 5.28 34.29
N ASN A 44 1.24 5.70 33.62
CA ASN A 44 1.05 7.05 33.09
C ASN A 44 2.14 7.46 32.08
N HIS A 45 2.68 6.49 31.33
CA HIS A 45 3.58 6.76 30.23
C HIS A 45 2.84 7.36 29.03
N THR A 46 3.53 8.20 28.25
CA THR A 46 2.98 8.74 27.01
C THR A 46 2.79 7.62 25.98
N LEU A 47 1.55 7.44 25.52
CA LEU A 47 1.22 6.48 24.47
C LEU A 47 1.11 7.17 23.12
N TRP A 48 1.77 6.61 22.12
CA TRP A 48 1.65 7.03 20.72
C TRP A 48 1.01 5.94 19.88
N THR A 49 0.31 6.34 18.83
CA THR A 49 -0.25 5.42 17.82
C THR A 49 0.32 5.70 16.45
N GLY A 50 0.22 4.71 15.57
CA GLY A 50 0.55 4.83 14.16
C GLY A 50 -0.25 3.83 13.34
N CYS A 51 -0.26 4.02 12.03
CA CYS A 51 -0.86 3.06 11.11
C CYS A 51 -0.04 2.94 9.83
N THR A 52 -0.20 1.82 9.15
CA THR A 52 0.30 1.63 7.80
C THR A 52 -0.81 1.11 6.90
N GLY A 53 -0.94 1.72 5.73
CA GLY A 53 -1.91 1.30 4.71
C GLY A 53 -1.17 0.80 3.48
N ILE A 54 -1.46 -0.42 3.05
CA ILE A 54 -0.88 -1.03 1.84
C ILE A 54 -2.00 -1.17 0.80
N GLY A 55 -2.01 -0.29 -0.19
CA GLY A 55 -3.04 -0.26 -1.23
C GLY A 55 -2.79 -1.32 -2.30
N THR A 56 -3.25 -2.55 -2.08
CA THR A 56 -3.01 -3.70 -2.98
C THR A 56 -3.42 -3.43 -4.43
N THR A 57 -4.53 -2.73 -4.67
CA THR A 57 -4.95 -2.31 -6.02
C THR A 57 -3.92 -1.41 -6.70
N ARG A 58 -3.30 -0.49 -5.94
CA ARG A 58 -2.25 0.41 -6.47
C ARG A 58 -0.94 -0.33 -6.69
N TRP A 59 -0.64 -1.31 -5.84
CA TRP A 59 0.46 -2.24 -6.07
C TRP A 59 0.30 -3.02 -7.36
N LEU A 60 -0.88 -3.61 -7.59
CA LEU A 60 -1.19 -4.32 -8.82
C LEU A 60 -1.08 -3.41 -10.05
N PHE A 61 -1.64 -2.20 -9.96
CA PHE A 61 -1.55 -1.19 -11.03
C PHE A 61 -0.09 -0.85 -11.35
N GLY A 62 0.71 -0.46 -10.35
CA GLY A 62 2.12 -0.11 -10.57
C GLY A 62 2.95 -1.29 -11.08
N PHE A 63 2.69 -2.49 -10.56
CA PHE A 63 3.34 -3.72 -11.01
C PHE A 63 3.07 -3.99 -12.50
N LEU A 64 1.80 -4.00 -12.92
CA LEU A 64 1.41 -4.24 -14.30
C LEU A 64 1.86 -3.10 -15.22
N ALA A 65 1.84 -1.84 -14.75
CA ALA A 65 2.35 -0.71 -15.53
C ALA A 65 3.85 -0.82 -15.82
N GLN A 66 4.63 -1.42 -14.92
CA GLN A 66 6.07 -1.60 -15.09
C GLN A 66 6.46 -2.89 -15.80
N LYS A 67 5.70 -3.98 -15.60
CA LYS A 67 6.05 -5.34 -16.08
C LYS A 67 5.18 -5.84 -17.23
N GLY A 68 4.09 -5.15 -17.53
CA GLY A 68 3.11 -5.60 -18.53
C GLY A 68 2.32 -6.83 -18.09
N PHE A 69 1.50 -7.33 -19.01
CA PHE A 69 0.64 -8.51 -18.80
C PHE A 69 1.30 -9.84 -19.22
N ASP A 70 2.49 -9.79 -19.82
CA ASP A 70 3.25 -10.99 -20.16
C ASP A 70 4.00 -11.50 -18.91
N GLU A 71 3.56 -12.64 -18.40
CA GLU A 71 4.09 -13.30 -17.21
C GLU A 71 5.58 -13.64 -17.34
N ALA A 72 6.11 -13.79 -18.57
CA ALA A 72 7.53 -14.03 -18.79
C ALA A 72 8.41 -12.88 -18.28
N ASN A 73 7.87 -11.66 -18.20
CA ASN A 73 8.54 -10.46 -17.69
C ASN A 73 8.46 -10.30 -16.17
N TRP A 74 7.66 -11.14 -15.50
CA TRP A 74 7.41 -10.99 -14.07
C TRP A 74 8.55 -11.59 -13.24
N PRO A 75 8.88 -11.02 -12.07
CA PRO A 75 9.85 -11.61 -11.16
C PRO A 75 9.47 -13.05 -10.78
N THR A 76 10.45 -13.95 -10.71
CA THR A 76 10.26 -15.39 -10.44
C THR A 76 9.40 -15.63 -9.20
N MET A 77 9.65 -14.89 -8.11
CA MET A 77 8.88 -15.01 -6.86
C MET A 77 7.37 -14.73 -7.00
N VAL A 78 6.97 -13.92 -7.97
CA VAL A 78 5.56 -13.61 -8.25
C VAL A 78 4.99 -14.70 -9.13
N ARG A 79 5.71 -15.06 -10.20
CA ARG A 79 5.32 -16.11 -11.15
C ARG A 79 5.07 -17.44 -10.45
N ASP A 80 5.95 -17.84 -9.53
CA ASP A 80 5.85 -19.10 -8.79
C ASP A 80 4.65 -19.15 -7.82
N LYS A 81 4.14 -17.99 -7.41
CA LYS A 81 2.99 -17.88 -6.48
C LYS A 81 1.66 -17.64 -7.18
N MET A 82 1.69 -17.24 -8.45
CA MET A 82 0.49 -16.94 -9.21
C MET A 82 -0.16 -18.22 -9.75
N LYS A 83 -1.49 -18.27 -9.70
CA LYS A 83 -2.28 -19.30 -10.37
C LYS A 83 -2.84 -18.71 -11.64
N ILE A 84 -2.64 -19.40 -12.76
CA ILE A 84 -3.20 -18.98 -14.04
C ILE A 84 -4.72 -19.14 -13.97
N VAL A 85 -5.43 -18.03 -14.16
CA VAL A 85 -6.88 -17.99 -14.29
C VAL A 85 -7.24 -17.56 -15.70
N LYS A 86 -8.20 -18.25 -16.32
CA LYS A 86 -8.71 -17.87 -17.64
C LYS A 86 -9.86 -16.89 -17.46
N THR A 87 -9.84 -15.79 -18.21
CA THR A 87 -10.98 -14.87 -18.24
C THR A 87 -12.20 -15.60 -18.82
N PRO A 88 -13.34 -15.63 -18.12
CA PRO A 88 -14.55 -16.26 -18.63
C PRO A 88 -15.03 -15.49 -19.86
N LYS A 89 -15.22 -16.17 -20.99
CA LYS A 89 -15.67 -15.58 -22.26
C LYS A 89 -17.18 -15.74 -22.40
N VAL A 90 -17.88 -14.70 -22.86
CA VAL A 90 -19.28 -14.76 -23.29
C VAL A 90 -19.43 -14.29 -24.74
N LEU A 91 -20.63 -14.40 -25.32
CA LEU A 91 -20.87 -14.12 -26.75
C LEU A 91 -20.46 -12.70 -27.17
N THR A 92 -20.59 -11.74 -26.26
CA THR A 92 -20.33 -10.31 -26.51
C THR A 92 -19.05 -9.77 -25.87
N TRP A 93 -18.44 -10.49 -24.92
CA TRP A 93 -17.28 -10.02 -24.13
C TRP A 93 -16.81 -11.09 -23.13
N PRO A 94 -15.54 -11.10 -22.71
CA PRO A 94 -14.37 -10.91 -23.55
C PRO A 94 -14.31 -11.96 -24.67
#